data_AF-A0AAW3U2E8-F1
#
_entry.id   AF-A0AAW3U2E8-F1
#
_cell.length_a   1.000
_cell.length_b   1.000
_cell.length_c   1.000
_cell.angle_alpha   90.00
_cell.angle_beta   90.00
_cell.angle_gamma   90.00
#
_symmetry.space_group_name_H-M   'P 1'
#
loop_
_entity.id
_entity.type
_entity.pdbx_description
1 polymer ?
#
loop_
_entity_poly.entity_id
_entity_poly.type
_entity_poly.pdbx_seq_one_letter_code
_entity_poly.pdbx_strand_id
1 'polypeptide(L)'
;MRTKKNQLKYLCVVAGVLLSGPALAQSGGCCAGGVGASATTGLGERSPAAAANLTLDPAWPIYEFQRDGVTYLQINDASGGVRAVVARIDNAMWVLPMGKDADRVSVPSANTLWGNPTSAATAAEPGPNARTIYRTTHFTVQVERQANEERWKVSPSQ
;
A
#
# COMPACT_ATOMS: atom_id res chain seq x y z
N MET A 1 39.52 -45.40 36.93
CA MET A 1 38.55 -46.32 36.28
C MET A 1 37.35 -46.53 37.21
N ARG A 2 36.16 -46.55 36.62
CA ARG A 2 34.82 -46.90 37.16
C ARG A 2 34.06 -45.86 38.00
N THR A 3 32.75 -45.90 37.76
CA THR A 3 31.77 -44.83 37.69
C THR A 3 30.50 -45.22 38.47
N LYS A 4 29.57 -44.24 38.61
CA LYS A 4 28.09 -44.35 38.82
C LYS A 4 27.62 -44.46 40.29
N LYS A 5 26.51 -43.83 40.73
CA LYS A 5 25.24 -43.44 40.05
C LYS A 5 24.45 -42.38 40.85
N ASN A 6 23.79 -41.47 40.13
CA ASN A 6 22.68 -40.62 40.57
C ASN A 6 21.42 -41.44 40.96
N GLN A 7 20.61 -40.90 41.87
CA GLN A 7 19.17 -41.22 42.08
C GLN A 7 18.47 -39.91 42.54
N LEU A 8 17.75 -39.16 41.71
CA LEU A 8 16.38 -39.35 41.17
C LEU A 8 15.28 -39.29 42.24
N LYS A 9 14.51 -38.18 42.27
CA LYS A 9 13.07 -38.20 42.57
C LYS A 9 12.31 -37.19 41.67
N TYR A 10 11.31 -37.73 41.00
CA TYR A 10 10.35 -37.14 40.07
C TYR A 10 9.34 -36.21 40.74
N LEU A 11 8.78 -35.24 40.01
CA LEU A 11 7.32 -35.17 39.84
C LEU A 11 6.88 -34.32 38.62
N CYS A 12 5.95 -34.88 37.85
CA CYS A 12 5.16 -34.34 36.74
C CYS A 12 4.54 -32.97 37.07
N VAL A 13 4.20 -32.09 36.12
CA VAL A 13 3.02 -32.18 35.25
C VAL A 13 3.25 -31.35 33.98
N VAL A 14 3.05 -32.00 32.82
CA VAL A 14 2.81 -31.36 31.53
C VAL A 14 1.33 -31.01 31.46
N ALA A 15 1.00 -29.73 31.32
CA ALA A 15 -0.31 -29.29 30.84
C ALA A 15 -0.08 -28.10 29.90
N GLY A 16 -0.12 -28.40 28.60
CA GLY A 16 -0.05 -27.40 27.54
C GLY A 16 -1.29 -26.53 27.56
N VAL A 17 -1.09 -25.22 27.61
CA VAL A 17 -2.09 -24.25 27.22
C VAL A 17 -1.55 -23.55 25.98
N LEU A 18 -2.04 -24.04 24.83
CA LEU A 18 -1.96 -23.36 23.54
C LEU A 18 -2.79 -22.08 23.65
N LEU A 19 -2.17 -20.97 24.00
CA LEU A 19 -2.73 -19.65 23.69
C LEU A 19 -2.27 -19.29 22.28
N SER A 20 -3.17 -19.57 21.33
CA SER A 20 -3.20 -18.99 20.00
C SER A 20 -3.23 -17.46 20.12
N GLY A 21 -2.05 -16.84 20.16
CA GLY A 21 -1.91 -15.43 19.86
C GLY A 21 -2.20 -15.22 18.37
N PRO A 22 -2.97 -14.19 17.97
CA PRO A 22 -3.10 -13.86 16.56
C PRO A 22 -1.69 -13.61 16.02
N ALA A 23 -1.32 -14.36 14.99
CA ALA A 23 -0.13 -14.08 14.21
C ALA A 23 -0.20 -12.62 13.77
N LEU A 24 0.66 -11.76 14.33
CA LEU A 24 0.98 -10.49 13.71
C LEU A 24 1.68 -10.84 12.41
N ALA A 25 0.89 -10.94 11.34
CA ALA A 25 1.38 -11.15 10.01
C ALA A 25 2.22 -9.93 9.61
N GLN A 26 3.52 -10.18 9.55
CA GLN A 26 4.48 -9.57 8.65
C GLN A 26 4.83 -8.10 8.94
N SER A 27 5.84 -7.93 9.80
CA SER A 27 6.85 -6.89 9.59
C SER A 27 7.35 -7.00 8.14
N GLY A 28 7.04 -5.99 7.32
CA GLY A 28 7.50 -5.89 5.94
C GLY A 28 9.02 -5.97 5.87
N GLY A 29 9.53 -7.14 5.48
CA GLY A 29 10.92 -7.35 5.15
C GLY A 29 11.23 -6.71 3.79
N CYS A 30 12.16 -5.75 3.79
CA CYS A 30 13.11 -5.29 2.76
C CYS A 30 12.74 -5.26 1.26
N CYS A 31 11.50 -5.49 0.86
CA CYS A 31 11.02 -5.30 -0.50
C CYS A 31 9.88 -4.27 -0.46
N ALA A 32 9.99 -3.23 -1.29
CA ALA A 32 9.06 -2.11 -1.39
C ALA A 32 7.68 -2.54 -1.94
N GLY A 33 6.90 -3.23 -1.12
CA GLY A 33 5.57 -3.74 -1.46
C GLY A 33 4.93 -4.39 -0.25
N GLY A 34 4.63 -3.60 0.78
CA GLY A 34 3.80 -4.06 1.89
C GLY A 34 2.39 -4.34 1.37
N VAL A 35 1.81 -5.47 1.77
CA VAL A 35 0.38 -5.73 1.56
C VAL A 35 -0.37 -4.58 2.25
N GLY A 36 -1.04 -3.74 1.46
CA GLY A 36 -1.74 -2.55 1.98
C GLY A 36 -2.69 -2.90 3.13
N ALA A 37 -2.92 -1.93 4.02
CA ALA A 37 -3.80 -2.11 5.17
C ALA A 37 -5.24 -2.44 4.74
N SER A 38 -6.08 -3.01 5.61
CA SER A 38 -7.48 -3.25 5.21
C SER A 38 -8.19 -1.94 4.87
N ALA A 39 -8.81 -1.86 3.70
CA ALA A 39 -9.55 -0.65 3.29
C ALA A 39 -10.77 -0.36 4.19
N THR A 40 -11.28 -1.37 4.91
CA THR A 40 -12.34 -1.17 5.92
C THR A 40 -11.86 -0.48 7.20
N THR A 41 -10.54 -0.36 7.40
CA THR A 41 -9.92 0.22 8.60
C THR A 41 -8.85 1.25 8.21
N GLY A 42 -9.28 2.36 7.60
CA GLY A 42 -8.37 3.48 7.35
C GLY A 42 -8.60 4.24 6.05
N LEU A 43 -9.24 3.64 5.04
CA LEU A 43 -9.53 4.37 3.81
C LEU A 43 -10.50 5.52 4.10
N GLY A 44 -10.12 6.72 3.67
CA GLY A 44 -10.81 7.97 3.95
C GLY A 44 -10.39 8.66 5.24
N GLU A 45 -9.59 8.02 6.09
CA GLU A 45 -9.08 8.65 7.30
C GLU A 45 -7.96 9.65 6.99
N ARG A 46 -7.89 10.68 7.82
CA ARG A 46 -6.87 11.75 7.74
C ARG A 46 -5.45 11.24 7.97
N SER A 47 -5.31 10.31 8.90
CA SER A 47 -4.04 9.73 9.33
C SER A 47 -4.29 8.27 9.75
N PRO A 48 -4.36 7.35 8.78
CA PRO A 48 -4.72 5.96 9.03
C PRO A 48 -3.66 5.27 9.90
N ALA A 49 -4.01 4.84 11.11
CA ALA A 49 -3.05 4.17 12.01
C ALA A 49 -2.62 2.78 11.50
N ALA A 50 -3.46 2.16 10.67
CA ALA A 50 -3.22 0.81 10.14
C ALA A 50 -2.29 0.80 8.91
N ALA A 51 -2.04 1.95 8.27
CA ALA A 51 -1.26 2.03 7.04
C ALA A 51 0.02 2.86 7.24
N ALA A 52 1.14 2.37 6.69
CA ALA A 52 2.39 3.12 6.66
C ALA A 52 2.36 4.19 5.56
N ASN A 53 2.85 5.39 5.86
CA ASN A 53 3.13 6.39 4.84
C ASN A 53 4.43 6.02 4.11
N LEU A 54 4.34 5.64 2.84
CA LEU A 54 5.49 5.22 2.02
C LEU A 54 5.92 6.29 0.99
N THR A 55 5.54 7.55 1.22
CA THR A 55 5.89 8.67 0.34
C THR A 55 7.37 9.03 0.38
N LEU A 56 7.90 9.47 -0.76
CA LEU A 56 9.23 10.07 -0.90
C LEU A 56 9.21 11.58 -0.57
N ASP A 57 8.04 12.23 -0.63
CA ASP A 57 7.86 13.65 -0.33
C ASP A 57 6.85 13.83 0.82
N PRO A 58 7.27 14.34 2.00
CA PRO A 58 6.39 14.49 3.15
C PRO A 58 5.24 15.48 2.93
N ALA A 59 5.28 16.32 1.88
CA ALA A 59 4.14 17.15 1.50
C ALA A 59 2.91 16.32 1.10
N TRP A 60 3.12 15.07 0.69
CA TRP A 60 2.11 14.17 0.14
C TRP A 60 2.13 12.82 0.84
N PRO A 61 1.54 12.69 2.04
CA PRO A 61 1.36 11.39 2.66
C PRO A 61 0.52 10.47 1.76
N ILE A 62 1.03 9.27 1.48
CA ILE A 62 0.36 8.30 0.61
C ILE A 62 0.27 6.95 1.31
N TYR A 63 -0.91 6.36 1.25
CA TYR A 63 -1.27 5.12 1.93
C TYR A 63 -1.86 4.12 0.93
N GLU A 64 -1.45 2.86 1.05
CA GLU A 64 -2.04 1.75 0.30
C GLU A 64 -2.97 0.92 1.19
N PHE A 65 -4.12 0.58 0.63
CA PHE A 65 -5.11 -0.30 1.24
C PHE A 65 -5.50 -1.43 0.31
N GLN A 66 -6.02 -2.52 0.87
CA GLN A 66 -6.51 -3.68 0.15
C GLN A 66 -7.90 -4.05 0.65
N ARG A 67 -8.79 -4.43 -0.28
CA ARG A 67 -10.06 -5.08 0.04
C ARG A 67 -10.56 -5.86 -1.17
N ASP A 68 -10.93 -7.12 -0.94
CA ASP A 68 -11.62 -7.97 -1.93
C ASP A 68 -10.89 -8.05 -3.29
N GLY A 69 -9.55 -8.06 -3.28
CA GLY A 69 -8.72 -8.09 -4.49
C GLY A 69 -8.48 -6.73 -5.15
N VAL A 70 -9.02 -5.64 -4.57
CA VAL A 70 -8.80 -4.26 -5.03
C VAL A 70 -7.75 -3.59 -4.16
N THR A 71 -6.73 -3.03 -4.81
CA THR A 71 -5.77 -2.16 -4.14
C THR A 71 -6.20 -0.71 -4.29
N TYR A 72 -6.23 0.02 -3.18
CA TYR A 72 -6.54 1.44 -3.14
C TYR A 72 -5.30 2.23 -2.76
N LEU A 73 -5.09 3.35 -3.44
CA LEU A 73 -4.07 4.33 -3.16
C LEU A 73 -4.75 5.61 -2.71
N GLN A 74 -4.53 6.02 -1.47
CA GLN A 74 -5.02 7.29 -0.95
C GLN A 74 -3.88 8.30 -0.89
N ILE A 75 -4.10 9.47 -1.50
CA ILE A 75 -3.18 10.60 -1.47
C ILE A 75 -3.77 11.64 -0.52
N ASN A 76 -3.00 12.06 0.47
CA ASN A 76 -3.36 13.14 1.40
C ASN A 76 -2.47 14.36 1.16
N ASP A 77 -2.92 15.53 1.64
CA ASP A 77 -2.03 16.68 1.83
C ASP A 77 -1.26 16.60 3.16
N ALA A 78 -0.31 17.51 3.37
CA ALA A 78 0.47 17.59 4.61
C ALA A 78 -0.40 17.81 5.87
N SER A 79 -1.61 18.35 5.70
CA SER A 79 -2.57 18.45 6.80
C SER A 79 -3.37 17.16 6.98
N GLY A 80 -3.21 16.13 6.14
CA GLY A 80 -3.94 14.88 6.17
C GLY A 80 -5.29 14.91 5.44
N GLY A 81 -5.66 16.02 4.79
CA GLY A 81 -6.87 16.07 3.98
C GLY A 81 -6.76 15.13 2.78
N VAL A 82 -7.78 14.29 2.54
CA VAL A 82 -7.80 13.39 1.39
C VAL A 82 -7.88 14.21 0.09
N ARG A 83 -6.85 14.07 -0.74
CA ARG A 83 -6.71 14.77 -2.03
C ARG A 83 -7.38 13.98 -3.13
N ALA A 84 -7.05 12.69 -3.23
CA ALA A 84 -7.64 11.78 -4.19
C ALA A 84 -7.46 10.32 -3.75
N VAL A 85 -8.27 9.43 -4.32
CA VAL A 85 -8.13 7.98 -4.16
C VAL A 85 -8.17 7.30 -5.52
N VAL A 86 -7.26 6.36 -5.77
CA VAL A 86 -7.21 5.52 -6.97
C VAL A 86 -7.40 4.06 -6.58
N ALA A 87 -8.26 3.34 -7.28
CA ALA A 87 -8.38 1.89 -7.17
C ALA A 87 -7.67 1.21 -8.34
N ARG A 88 -7.15 0.01 -8.07
CA ARG A 88 -6.49 -0.87 -9.02
C ARG A 88 -7.00 -2.30 -8.86
N ILE A 89 -7.27 -2.94 -10.00
CA ILE A 89 -7.34 -4.39 -10.15
C ILE A 89 -6.51 -4.75 -11.38
N ASP A 90 -5.51 -5.63 -11.24
CA ASP A 90 -4.60 -6.02 -12.32
C ASP A 90 -4.03 -4.81 -13.09
N ASN A 91 -4.40 -4.63 -14.36
CA ASN A 91 -3.95 -3.50 -15.19
C ASN A 91 -5.04 -2.44 -15.40
N ALA A 92 -6.16 -2.54 -14.68
CA ALA A 92 -7.20 -1.53 -14.66
C ALA A 92 -7.03 -0.61 -13.45
N MET A 93 -7.11 0.70 -13.71
CA MET A 93 -7.10 1.73 -12.68
C MET A 93 -8.23 2.72 -12.90
N TRP A 94 -8.79 3.23 -11.81
CA TRP A 94 -9.78 4.29 -11.86
C TRP A 94 -9.71 5.17 -10.62
N VAL A 95 -10.05 6.44 -10.81
CA VAL A 95 -10.11 7.42 -9.73
C VAL A 95 -11.49 7.31 -9.06
N LEU A 96 -11.53 7.24 -7.73
CA LEU A 96 -12.77 7.29 -6.98
C LEU A 96 -13.24 8.74 -6.85
N PRO A 97 -14.55 9.00 -6.76
CA PRO A 97 -15.10 10.33 -6.53
C PRO A 97 -14.90 10.75 -5.06
N MET A 98 -13.64 10.85 -4.63
CA MET A 98 -13.24 11.12 -3.26
C MET A 98 -12.03 12.02 -3.23
N GLY A 99 -12.12 13.09 -2.42
CA GLY A 99 -11.09 14.11 -2.29
C GLY A 99 -11.26 15.26 -3.28
N LYS A 100 -10.67 16.41 -2.93
CA LYS A 100 -10.82 17.68 -3.66
C LYS A 100 -10.12 17.74 -5.02
N ASP A 101 -9.20 16.81 -5.28
CA ASP A 101 -8.38 16.76 -6.50
C ASP A 101 -8.71 15.54 -7.37
N ALA A 102 -9.84 14.86 -7.14
CA ALA A 102 -10.20 13.65 -7.88
C ALA A 102 -10.26 13.89 -9.41
N ASP A 103 -10.68 15.08 -9.85
CA ASP A 103 -10.72 15.49 -11.26
C ASP A 103 -9.33 15.85 -11.84
N ARG A 104 -8.32 15.94 -10.98
CA ARG A 104 -6.93 16.29 -11.34
C ARG A 104 -5.98 15.10 -11.31
N VAL A 105 -6.50 13.89 -11.15
CA VAL A 105 -5.75 12.64 -11.27
C VAL A 105 -5.95 12.01 -12.64
N SER A 106 -4.84 11.80 -13.35
CA SER A 106 -4.80 11.02 -14.58
C SER A 106 -4.32 9.60 -14.28
N VAL A 107 -5.09 8.62 -14.75
CA VAL A 107 -4.73 7.20 -14.79
C VAL A 107 -4.61 6.74 -16.25
N PRO A 108 -3.96 5.60 -16.56
CA PRO A 108 -3.93 5.08 -17.92
C PRO A 108 -5.34 4.94 -18.50
N SER A 109 -5.52 5.33 -19.76
CA SER A 109 -6.83 5.21 -20.45
C SER A 109 -7.17 3.78 -20.85
N ALA A 110 -6.13 2.94 -21.03
CA ALA A 110 -6.28 1.53 -21.32
C ALA A 110 -6.42 0.74 -20.02
N ASN A 111 -7.65 0.35 -19.69
CA ASN A 111 -7.94 -0.55 -18.58
C ASN A 111 -8.15 -1.97 -19.13
N THR A 112 -7.23 -2.86 -18.78
CA THR A 112 -7.34 -4.27 -19.15
C THR A 112 -7.62 -5.07 -17.89
N LEU A 113 -8.87 -5.51 -17.76
CA LEU A 113 -9.30 -6.53 -16.82
C LEU A 113 -9.08 -7.89 -17.50
N TRP A 114 -8.36 -8.81 -16.86
CA TRP A 114 -8.19 -10.20 -17.35
C TRP A 114 -7.51 -10.32 -18.73
N GLY A 115 -6.51 -9.48 -19.03
CA GLY A 115 -5.73 -9.58 -20.27
C GLY A 115 -4.26 -9.92 -20.02
N ASN A 116 -3.55 -10.30 -21.09
CA ASN A 116 -2.12 -10.60 -21.01
C ASN A 116 -1.35 -9.40 -20.41
N PRO A 117 -0.44 -9.61 -19.45
CA PRO A 117 0.28 -8.54 -18.75
C PRO A 117 1.11 -7.64 -19.68
N THR A 118 1.33 -8.08 -20.93
CA THR A 118 2.04 -7.36 -21.99
C THR A 118 1.24 -6.27 -22.69
N SER A 119 -0.08 -6.15 -22.45
CA SER A 119 -0.82 -4.95 -22.86
C SER A 119 -0.53 -3.84 -21.86
N ALA A 120 0.68 -3.28 -21.93
CA ALA A 120 1.10 -2.18 -21.07
C ALA A 120 0.11 -1.04 -21.24
N ALA A 121 -0.67 -0.76 -20.18
CA ALA A 121 -1.52 0.40 -20.12
C ALA A 121 -0.63 1.62 -20.37
N THR A 122 -0.76 2.25 -21.54
CA THR A 122 0.11 3.37 -21.91
C THR A 122 -0.22 4.52 -20.98
N ALA A 123 0.70 4.80 -20.06
CA ALA A 123 0.34 5.43 -18.82
C ALA A 123 0.10 6.94 -18.88
N ALA A 124 -0.30 7.59 -19.99
CA ALA A 124 -0.02 9.02 -20.23
C ALA A 124 1.48 9.35 -20.07
N GLU A 125 2.02 10.36 -20.74
CA GLU A 125 3.43 10.72 -20.54
C GLU A 125 3.54 11.66 -19.33
N PRO A 126 4.54 11.50 -18.42
CA PRO A 126 4.76 12.51 -17.39
C PRO A 126 5.12 13.82 -18.09
N GLY A 127 4.51 14.94 -17.70
CA GLY A 127 4.97 16.24 -18.19
C GLY A 127 6.44 16.47 -17.83
N PRO A 128 7.15 17.37 -18.54
CA PRO A 128 8.59 17.57 -18.38
C PRO A 128 9.01 17.96 -16.94
N ASN A 129 8.06 18.41 -16.11
CA ASN A 129 8.29 18.81 -14.72
C ASN A 129 7.66 17.85 -13.69
N ALA A 130 7.22 16.67 -14.12
CA ALA A 130 6.63 15.68 -13.24
C ALA A 130 7.70 15.00 -12.37
N ARG A 131 7.50 15.01 -11.05
CA ARG A 131 8.38 14.36 -10.07
C ARG A 131 7.71 13.10 -9.50
N THR A 132 8.46 12.01 -9.41
CA THR A 132 7.99 10.78 -8.76
C THR A 132 8.04 10.96 -7.24
N ILE A 133 6.90 10.82 -6.57
CA ILE A 133 6.82 10.97 -5.10
C ILE A 133 6.45 9.65 -4.40
N TYR A 134 6.10 8.62 -5.17
CA TYR A 134 5.70 7.33 -4.63
C TYR A 134 5.97 6.24 -5.65
N ARG A 135 6.47 5.10 -5.17
CA ARG A 135 6.64 3.90 -5.98
C ARG A 135 6.56 2.66 -5.11
N THR A 136 5.68 1.74 -5.47
CA THR A 136 5.56 0.38 -4.92
C THR A 136 5.46 -0.61 -6.06
N THR A 137 5.23 -1.90 -5.77
CA THR A 137 4.83 -2.89 -6.78
C THR A 137 3.47 -2.57 -7.43
N HIS A 138 2.60 -1.81 -6.76
CA HIS A 138 1.25 -1.52 -7.26
C HIS A 138 1.11 -0.17 -7.96
N PHE A 139 1.80 0.87 -7.49
CA PHE A 139 1.62 2.21 -8.03
C PHE A 139 2.93 2.95 -8.20
N THR A 140 3.00 3.73 -9.27
CA THR A 140 3.92 4.84 -9.40
C THR A 140 3.09 6.13 -9.40
N VAL A 141 3.40 7.05 -8.50
CA VAL A 141 2.73 8.36 -8.43
C VAL A 141 3.71 9.45 -8.79
N GLN A 142 3.30 10.26 -9.75
CA GLN A 142 4.01 11.45 -10.17
C GLN A 142 3.11 12.66 -9.94
N VAL A 143 3.73 13.75 -9.51
CA VAL A 143 3.06 15.04 -9.35
C VAL A 143 3.74 16.07 -10.24
N GLU A 144 2.94 16.87 -10.93
CA GLU A 144 3.40 18.01 -11.70
C GLU A 144 2.67 19.25 -11.21
N ARG A 145 3.41 20.33 -10.95
CA ARG A 145 2.80 21.63 -10.66
C ARG A 145 2.58 22.36 -11.98
N GLN A 146 1.33 22.64 -12.32
CA GLN A 146 0.93 23.44 -13.48
C GLN A 146 0.30 24.74 -12.98
N ALA A 147 1.01 25.86 -13.21
CA ALA A 147 0.66 27.16 -12.65
C ALA A 147 0.43 27.11 -11.13
N ASN A 148 -0.82 27.21 -10.67
CA ASN A 148 -1.21 27.19 -9.26
C ASN A 148 -1.85 25.86 -8.82
N GLU A 149 -1.89 24.86 -9.71
CA GLU A 149 -2.54 23.57 -9.48
C GLU A 149 -1.52 22.43 -9.53
N GLU A 150 -1.83 21.34 -8.83
CA GLU A 150 -1.04 20.11 -8.82
C GLU A 150 -1.80 19.03 -9.59
N ARG A 151 -1.26 18.56 -10.71
CA ARG A 151 -1.82 17.42 -11.42
C ARG A 151 -1.10 16.16 -11.02
N TRP A 152 -1.89 15.13 -10.82
CA TRP A 152 -1.43 13.83 -10.37
C TRP A 152 -1.49 12.85 -11.51
N LYS A 153 -0.49 12.00 -11.58
CA LYS A 153 -0.46 10.91 -12.50
C LYS A 153 -0.15 9.64 -11.75
N VAL A 154 -1.06 8.68 -11.85
CA VAL A 154 -0.95 7.39 -11.16
C VAL A 154 -0.93 6.30 -12.20
N SER A 155 0.10 5.48 -12.19
CA SER A 155 0.26 4.38 -13.15
C SER A 155 0.60 3.07 -12.45
N PRO A 156 0.34 1.91 -13.08
CA PRO A 156 0.90 0.65 -12.64
C PRO A 156 2.42 0.74 -12.59
N SER A 157 3.03 0.16 -11.55
CA SER A 157 4.46 -0.08 -11.56
C SER A 157 4.78 -1.30 -12.42
N GLN A 158 5.83 -1.17 -13.23
CA GLN A 158 6.40 -2.24 -14.05
C GLN A 158 7.40 -3.07 -13.23
#